data_AF-A0A1B3MUU3-F1
#
_entry.id   AF-A0A1B3MUU3-F1
#
_cell.length_a   1.000
_cell.length_b   1.000
_cell.length_c   1.000
_cell.angle_alpha   90.00
_cell.angle_beta   90.00
_cell.angle_gamma   90.00
#
_symmetry.space_group_name_H-M   'P 1'
#
loop_
_entity.id
_entity.type
_entity.pdbx_description
1 polymer ?
#
loop_
_entity_poly.entity_id
_entity_poly.type
_entity_poly.pdbx_seq_one_letter_code
_entity_poly.pdbx_strand_id
1 'polypeptide(L)' 'MTGLTVLIPIALSLGLLGLAAFFWALGSGQFDDSDGAAARILIDDDE' A
#
# COMPACT_ATOMS: atom_id res chain seq x y z
N MET A 1 6.16 -31.94 -10.37
CA MET A 1 6.50 -30.84 -11.30
C MET A 1 5.30 -29.96 -11.70
N THR A 2 4.06 -30.34 -11.38
CA THR A 2 2.84 -29.60 -11.79
C THR A 2 2.51 -28.37 -10.94
N GLY A 3 2.81 -28.41 -9.64
CA GLY A 3 2.48 -27.30 -8.72
C GLY A 3 3.26 -26.03 -9.00
N LEU A 4 4.56 -26.14 -9.32
CA LEU A 4 5.41 -24.99 -9.64
C LEU A 4 4.92 -24.24 -10.87
N THR A 5 4.39 -24.94 -11.88
CA THR A 5 3.83 -24.33 -13.10
C THR A 5 2.65 -23.41 -12.81
N VAL A 6 1.92 -23.64 -11.72
CA VAL A 6 0.79 -22.80 -11.28
C VAL A 6 1.23 -21.76 -10.25
N LEU A 7 2.08 -22.15 -9.31
CA LEU A 7 2.54 -21.27 -8.23
C LEU A 7 3.44 -20.14 -8.72
N ILE A 8 4.30 -20.38 -9.71
CA ILE A 8 5.19 -19.35 -10.28
C ILE A 8 4.38 -18.19 -10.89
N PRO A 9 3.45 -18.40 -11.84
CA PRO A 9 2.69 -17.30 -12.42
C PRO A 9 1.82 -16.59 -11.37
N ILE A 10 1.22 -17.33 -10.42
CA ILE A 10 0.45 -16.71 -9.33
C ILE A 10 1.35 -15.80 -8.48
N ALA A 11 2.53 -16.26 -8.07
CA ALA A 11 3.45 -15.46 -7.27
C ALA A 11 3.91 -14.20 -8.02
N LEU A 12 4.23 -14.32 -9.31
CA LEU A 12 4.59 -13.18 -10.16
C LEU A 12 3.44 -12.18 -10.31
N SER A 13 2.22 -12.66 -10.56
CA SER A 13 1.03 -11.81 -10.65
C SER A 13 0.75 -11.08 -9.34
N LEU A 14 0.84 -11.76 -8.19
CA LEU A 14 0.66 -11.13 -6.89
C LEU A 14 1.73 -10.07 -6.61
N GLY A 15 2.99 -10.35 -6.94
CA GLY A 15 4.07 -9.36 -6.84
C GLY A 15 3.82 -8.13 -7.71
N LEU A 16 3.38 -8.33 -8.96
CA LEU A 16 3.09 -7.24 -9.89
C LEU A 16 1.85 -6.43 -9.47
N LEU A 17 0.81 -7.09 -8.97
CA LEU A 17 -0.37 -6.43 -8.40
C LEU A 17 0.01 -5.56 -7.19
N GLY A 18 0.85 -6.08 -6.29
CA GLY A 18 1.35 -5.31 -5.15
C GLY A 18 2.15 -4.08 -5.58
N LEU A 19 3.02 -4.24 -6.58
CA LEU A 19 3.81 -3.13 -7.12
C LEU A 19 2.92 -2.08 -7.81
N ALA A 20 1.93 -2.51 -8.59
CA ALA A 20 0.98 -1.60 -9.23
C ALA A 20 0.14 -0.85 -8.19
N ALA A 21 -0.33 -1.53 -7.15
CA ALA A 21 -1.06 -0.92 -6.05
C ALA A 21 -0.18 0.10 -5.29
N PHE A 22 1.10 -0.21 -5.10
CA PHE A 22 2.06 0.71 -4.47
C PHE A 22 2.24 2.01 -5.27
N PHE A 23 2.42 1.92 -6.60
CA PHE A 23 2.53 3.12 -7.43
C PHE A 23 1.22 3.92 -7.49
N TRP A 24 0.07 3.23 -7.51
CA TRP A 24 -1.24 3.88 -7.42
C TRP A 24 -1.41 4.64 -6.10
N ALA A 25 -1.03 4.01 -4.99
CA ALA A 25 -1.03 4.62 -3.66
C ALA A 25 -0.16 5.88 -3.62
N LEU A 26 1.06 5.82 -4.18
CA LEU A 26 1.96 6.97 -4.25
C LEU A 26 1.37 8.13 -5.06
N GLY A 27 0.71 7.83 -6.19
CA GLY A 27 0.06 8.84 -7.04
C GLY A 27 -1.29 9.35 -6.50
N SER A 28 -1.88 8.68 -5.51
CA SER A 28 -3.19 9.05 -4.95
C SER A 28 -3.13 10.20 -3.92
N GLY A 29 -1.92 10.67 -3.58
CA GLY A 29 -1.72 11.71 -2.57
C GLY A 29 -1.97 11.23 -1.13
N GLN A 30 -2.18 9.91 -0.90
CA GLN A 30 -2.44 9.39 0.45
C GLN A 30 -1.29 9.64 1.43
N PHE A 31 -0.07 9.82 0.93
CA PHE A 31 1.13 10.00 1.73
C PHE A 31 1.48 11.48 1.95
N ASP A 32 0.82 12.40 1.24
CA ASP A 32 1.15 13.83 1.25
C ASP A 32 0.84 14.49 2.61
N ASP A 33 -0.04 13.89 3.40
CA ASP A 33 -0.50 14.41 4.69
C ASP A 33 -0.31 13.39 5.83
N SER A 34 0.76 12.60 5.75
CA SER A 34 1.10 11.65 6.83
C SER A 34 1.51 12.39 8.11
N ASP A 35 2.25 13.50 7.97
CA ASP A 35 2.73 14.31 9.10
C ASP A 35 1.60 15.12 9.75
N GLY A 36 0.68 15.69 8.96
CA GLY A 36 -0.46 16.44 9.49
C GLY A 36 -1.52 15.54 10.13
N ALA A 37 -1.65 14.28 9.70
CA ALA A 37 -2.44 13.28 10.40
C ALA A 37 -1.84 12.95 11.79
N ALA A 38 -0.52 12.81 11.89
CA ALA A 38 0.16 12.59 13.17
C ALA A 38 0.11 13.81 14.10
N ALA A 39 0.16 15.02 13.57
CA ALA A 39 0.01 16.23 14.38
C ALA A 39 -1.39 16.34 15.00
N ARG A 40 -2.45 15.93 14.28
CA ARG A 40 -3.84 15.97 14.76
C ARG A 40 -4.12 15.04 15.93
N ILE A 41 -3.42 13.91 16.06
CA ILE A 41 -3.61 13.00 17.21
C ILE A 41 -3.06 13.57 18.54
N LEU A 42 -2.22 14.61 18.47
CA LEU A 42 -1.64 15.27 19.64
C LEU A 42 -2.44 16.53 20.06
N ILE A 43 -3.43 16.90 19.26
CA ILE A 43 -4.37 17.98 19.60
C ILE A 43 -5.56 17.28 20.23
N ASP A 44 -5.70 17.37 21.55
CA ASP A 44 -6.91 16.95 22.23
C ASP A 44 -8.03 17.92 21.82
N ASP A 45 -9.14 17.40 21.30
CA ASP A 45 -10.34 18.17 20.89
C ASP A 45 -11.11 18.76 22.09
N ASP A 46 -10.55 18.69 23.30
CA ASP A 46 -11.19 19.07 24.55
C ASP A 46 -10.92 20.55 24.90
N GLU A 47 -11.78 21.43 24.38
CA GLU A 47 -12.29 22.59 25.13
C GLU A 47 -13.74 22.32 25.58
#